data_AF-A0A8D0END2-F1
#
_entry.id   AF-A0A8D0END2-F1
#
_cell.length_a   1.000
_cell.length_b   1.000
_cell.length_c   1.000
_cell.angle_alpha   90.00
_cell.angle_beta   90.00
_cell.angle_gamma   90.00
#
_symmetry.space_group_name_H-M   'P 1'
#
loop_
_entity.id
_entity.type
_entity.pdbx_description
1 polymer ?
#
loop_
_entity_poly.entity_id
_entity_poly.type
_entity_poly.pdbx_seq_one_letter_code
_entity_poly.pdbx_strand_id
1 'polypeptide(L)'
;IDQLGEDNERLRALNDMMGGVLEVKKEDILKMDIPPPPFISKPEHVWNDEEKKIFREHEQKVKELSEEKEKYRRALENELKKLEASIQETTQNFDDTLCKLSEKKVKFEMVIYQEELKIVNLIYALMLDEELNTREAGLRNFLLKKEKEKNLECGFTKEFADVPANLLDELFQLYKHRPKAPVTEMLLDTANPYGDCPGSAEDYKDALTLLMKAMDELDSPEHRPNGLDLSIWERFCRARRNKMENEELKFRMSRCCLLRIYTILLKSLEVVFVFCHFRVQEEKMKLELNLTIQFLLKQGQVELESTEIPDYTDALLINKSIIEELNCSIMTKILSFRGSAFSPV
;
A
#
# COMPACT_ATOMS: atom_id res chain seq x y z
N ILE A 1 21.29 -77.46 -15.84
CA ILE A 1 21.72 -76.42 -16.80
C ILE A 1 22.89 -75.74 -16.14
N ASP A 2 24.08 -76.18 -16.53
CA ASP A 2 25.31 -75.44 -16.32
C ASP A 2 25.15 -74.03 -16.91
N GLN A 3 25.66 -73.01 -16.21
CA GLN A 3 26.77 -72.19 -16.69
C GLN A 3 27.15 -71.14 -15.64
N LEU A 4 28.33 -71.36 -15.06
CA LEU A 4 29.40 -70.38 -14.93
C LEU A 4 29.05 -69.11 -14.14
N GLY A 5 29.33 -69.15 -12.84
CA GLY A 5 29.85 -67.98 -12.17
C GLY A 5 31.07 -67.51 -12.95
N GLU A 6 30.94 -66.39 -13.63
CA GLU A 6 32.07 -65.66 -14.18
C GLU A 6 32.99 -65.32 -13.00
N ASP A 7 34.04 -66.12 -12.85
CA ASP A 7 35.16 -65.85 -11.98
C ASP A 7 35.80 -64.58 -12.52
N ASN A 8 35.35 -63.44 -12.00
CA ASN A 8 35.61 -62.14 -12.60
C ASN A 8 37.09 -61.81 -12.38
N GLU A 9 37.93 -62.21 -13.35
CA GLU A 9 39.39 -62.06 -13.33
C GLU A 9 39.81 -60.63 -12.99
N ARG A 10 38.99 -59.64 -13.33
CA ARG A 10 39.18 -58.23 -12.98
C ARG A 10 39.05 -57.96 -11.49
N LEU A 11 38.08 -58.57 -10.81
CA LEU A 11 37.91 -58.47 -9.35
C LEU A 11 39.03 -59.21 -8.61
N ARG A 12 39.47 -60.36 -9.13
CA ARG A 12 40.60 -61.10 -8.57
C ARG A 12 41.92 -60.34 -8.75
N ALA A 13 42.17 -59.79 -9.94
CA ALA A 13 43.32 -58.94 -10.22
C ALA A 13 43.29 -57.63 -9.40
N LEU A 14 42.11 -57.05 -9.17
CA LEU A 14 41.97 -55.86 -8.33
C LEU A 14 42.23 -56.16 -6.84
N ASN A 15 41.79 -57.32 -6.35
CA ASN A 15 42.12 -57.78 -5.00
C ASN A 15 43.62 -58.10 -4.86
N ASP A 16 44.22 -58.78 -5.82
CA ASP A 16 45.64 -59.16 -5.78
C ASP A 16 46.59 -57.96 -6.00
N MET A 17 46.19 -56.96 -6.79
CA MET A 17 47.03 -55.80 -7.09
C MET A 17 46.77 -54.57 -6.20
N MET A 18 45.53 -54.34 -5.75
CA MET A 18 45.16 -53.15 -4.97
C MET A 18 44.22 -53.43 -3.77
N GLY A 19 44.11 -54.68 -3.31
CA GLY A 19 43.31 -55.04 -2.14
C GLY A 19 41.80 -54.77 -2.27
N GLY A 20 41.30 -54.62 -3.50
CA GLY A 20 39.86 -54.53 -3.79
C GLY A 20 39.27 -53.11 -3.82
N VAL A 21 40.07 -52.04 -3.66
CA VAL A 21 39.59 -50.65 -3.64
C VAL A 21 40.33 -49.80 -4.68
N LEU A 22 39.59 -49.15 -5.58
CA LEU A 22 40.14 -48.37 -6.70
C LEU A 22 40.73 -47.01 -6.29
N GLU A 23 40.21 -46.42 -5.21
CA GLU A 23 40.67 -45.15 -4.63
C GLU A 23 40.73 -45.30 -3.11
N VAL A 24 41.94 -45.32 -2.53
CA VAL A 24 42.11 -45.32 -1.08
C VAL A 24 41.75 -43.91 -0.58
N LYS A 25 40.55 -43.75 -0.03
CA LYS A 25 40.19 -42.51 0.66
C LYS A 25 40.91 -42.51 2.01
N LYS A 26 41.38 -41.35 2.47
CA LYS A 26 42.01 -41.24 3.81
C LYS A 26 41.10 -41.71 4.95
N GLU A 27 39.79 -41.70 4.71
CA GLU A 27 38.73 -42.24 5.56
C GLU A 27 38.83 -43.77 5.76
N ASP A 28 39.38 -44.50 4.78
CA ASP A 28 39.53 -45.96 4.83
C ASP A 28 40.63 -46.40 5.81
N ILE A 29 41.58 -45.50 6.12
CA ILE A 29 42.61 -45.70 7.15
C ILE A 29 41.95 -45.93 8.51
N LEU A 30 40.79 -45.30 8.79
CA LEU A 30 40.06 -45.50 10.04
C LEU A 30 39.40 -46.90 10.12
N LYS A 31 39.05 -47.49 8.98
CA LYS A 31 38.39 -48.80 8.84
C LYS A 31 39.36 -49.97 8.68
N MET A 32 40.63 -49.72 8.38
CA MET A 32 41.66 -50.76 8.31
C MET A 32 41.93 -51.35 9.69
N ASP A 33 41.80 -52.67 9.81
CA ASP A 33 42.21 -53.43 10.99
C ASP A 33 43.19 -54.51 10.55
N ILE A 34 44.33 -54.60 11.25
CA ILE A 34 45.34 -55.63 10.98
C ILE A 34 44.91 -56.90 11.72
N PRO A 35 44.61 -58.01 11.01
CA PRO A 35 44.15 -59.23 11.66
C PRO A 35 45.27 -59.85 12.51
N PRO A 36 44.94 -60.38 13.70
CA PRO A 36 45.93 -60.96 14.60
C PRO A 36 46.59 -62.20 13.96
N PRO A 37 47.88 -62.46 14.22
CA PRO A 37 48.56 -63.61 13.67
C PRO A 37 47.91 -64.94 14.12
N PRO A 38 47.78 -65.96 13.25
CA PRO A 38 47.03 -67.20 13.56
C PRO A 38 47.55 -68.00 14.77
N PHE A 39 48.81 -67.81 15.14
CA PHE A 39 49.48 -68.53 16.23
C PHE A 39 49.30 -67.86 17.61
N ILE A 40 48.66 -66.68 17.68
CA ILE A 40 48.42 -65.95 18.93
C ILE A 40 47.52 -66.71 19.92
N SER A 41 46.74 -67.68 19.41
CA SER A 41 45.91 -68.60 20.18
C SER A 41 46.71 -69.66 20.94
N LYS A 42 48.00 -69.85 20.61
CA LYS A 42 48.92 -70.77 21.28
C LYS A 42 49.72 -70.03 22.37
N PRO A 43 50.05 -70.66 23.51
CA PRO A 43 50.81 -70.02 24.58
C PRO A 43 52.19 -69.51 24.12
N GLU A 44 52.58 -68.35 24.63
CA GLU A 44 53.77 -67.57 24.22
C GLU A 44 55.12 -68.31 24.37
N HIS A 45 55.19 -69.30 25.26
CA HIS A 45 56.37 -70.14 25.48
C HIS A 45 56.62 -71.18 24.38
N VAL A 46 55.63 -71.44 23.52
CA VAL A 46 55.69 -72.44 22.44
C VAL A 46 56.09 -71.80 21.11
N TRP A 47 56.29 -70.47 21.09
CA TRP A 47 56.58 -69.75 19.85
C TRP A 47 58.02 -69.96 19.40
N ASN A 48 58.17 -70.30 18.12
CA ASN A 48 59.47 -70.33 17.46
C ASN A 48 60.04 -68.91 17.29
N ASP A 49 61.35 -68.78 17.08
CA ASP A 49 61.99 -67.46 16.94
C ASP A 49 61.47 -66.65 15.73
N GLU A 50 61.00 -67.35 14.69
CA GLU A 50 60.31 -66.76 13.54
C GLU A 50 58.90 -66.25 13.90
N GLU A 51 58.14 -66.98 14.72
CA GLU A 51 56.80 -66.58 15.19
C GLU A 51 56.89 -65.35 16.12
N LYS A 52 57.91 -65.29 16.98
CA LYS A 52 58.23 -64.10 17.78
C LYS A 52 58.60 -62.89 16.93
N LYS A 53 59.27 -63.10 15.79
CA LYS A 53 59.61 -62.01 14.85
C LYS A 53 58.35 -61.49 14.15
N ILE A 54 57.48 -62.38 13.69
CA ILE A 54 56.20 -62.03 13.04
C ILE A 54 55.28 -61.27 14.01
N PHE A 55 55.25 -61.66 15.29
CA PHE A 55 54.47 -60.95 16.31
C PHE A 55 55.00 -59.53 16.56
N ARG A 56 56.32 -59.33 16.66
CA ARG A 56 56.92 -57.99 16.79
C ARG A 56 56.62 -57.09 15.60
N GLU A 57 56.69 -57.64 14.38
CA GLU A 57 56.33 -56.91 13.16
C GLU A 57 54.84 -56.56 13.12
N HIS A 58 53.97 -57.44 13.60
CA HIS A 58 52.53 -57.18 13.75
C HIS A 58 52.25 -56.06 14.76
N GLU A 59 52.84 -56.13 15.96
CA GLU A 59 52.72 -55.05 16.97
C GLU A 59 53.19 -53.71 16.43
N GLN A 60 54.31 -53.69 15.72
CA GLN A 60 54.83 -52.48 15.12
C GLN A 60 53.86 -51.90 14.07
N LYS A 61 53.31 -52.73 13.17
CA LYS A 61 52.33 -52.27 12.18
C LYS A 61 51.02 -51.80 12.80
N VAL A 62 50.54 -52.48 13.85
CA VAL A 62 49.35 -52.05 14.60
C VAL A 62 49.59 -50.69 15.27
N LYS A 63 50.78 -50.49 15.84
CA LYS A 63 51.16 -49.21 16.45
C LYS A 63 51.26 -48.10 15.41
N GLU A 64 51.93 -48.33 14.29
CA GLU A 64 52.04 -47.36 13.18
C GLU A 64 50.66 -46.98 12.63
N LEU A 65 49.78 -47.96 12.39
CA LEU A 65 48.40 -47.73 11.94
C LEU A 65 47.59 -46.92 12.98
N SER A 66 47.76 -47.22 14.28
CA SER A 66 47.10 -46.47 15.35
C SER A 66 47.54 -45.01 15.41
N GLU A 67 48.83 -44.74 15.20
CA GLU A 67 49.39 -43.39 15.16
C GLU A 67 48.92 -42.61 13.92
N GLU A 68 48.74 -43.28 12.78
CA GLU A 68 48.20 -42.67 11.56
C GLU A 68 46.71 -42.35 11.69
N LYS A 69 45.90 -43.28 12.22
CA LYS A 69 44.48 -43.05 12.57
C LYS A 69 44.34 -41.85 13.51
N GLU A 70 45.19 -41.76 14.53
CA GLU A 70 45.20 -40.66 15.50
C GLU A 70 45.58 -39.31 14.87
N LYS A 71 46.61 -39.27 14.00
CA LYS A 71 47.00 -38.06 13.27
C LYS A 71 45.86 -37.58 12.36
N TYR A 72 45.21 -38.50 11.66
CA TYR A 72 44.08 -38.17 10.78
C TYR A 72 42.87 -37.67 11.56
N ARG A 73 42.53 -38.31 12.69
CA ARG A 73 41.45 -37.82 13.59
C ARG A 73 41.73 -36.40 14.09
N ARG A 74 42.95 -36.13 14.56
CA ARG A 74 43.34 -34.79 15.01
C ARG A 74 43.29 -33.75 13.89
N ALA A 75 43.62 -34.13 12.65
CA ALA A 75 43.48 -33.24 11.50
C ALA A 75 42.00 -32.87 11.25
N LEU A 76 41.10 -33.87 11.25
CA LEU A 76 39.66 -33.66 11.09
C LEU A 76 39.06 -32.81 12.21
N GLU A 77 39.43 -33.07 13.47
CA GLU A 77 38.97 -32.26 14.61
C GLU A 77 39.42 -30.79 14.51
N ASN A 78 40.63 -30.55 14.00
CA ASN A 78 41.13 -29.19 13.78
C ASN A 78 40.41 -28.50 12.61
N GLU A 79 40.13 -29.22 11.52
CA GLU A 79 39.34 -28.69 10.40
C GLU A 79 37.91 -28.35 10.82
N LEU A 80 37.28 -29.24 11.60
CA LEU A 80 35.94 -29.02 12.16
C LEU A 80 35.92 -27.75 13.03
N LYS A 81 36.85 -27.62 13.98
CA LYS A 81 36.94 -26.41 14.83
C LYS A 81 37.17 -25.14 14.01
N LYS A 82 37.98 -25.23 12.95
CA LYS A 82 38.24 -24.09 12.05
C LYS A 82 36.99 -23.70 11.26
N LEU A 83 36.23 -24.67 10.79
CA LEU A 83 34.95 -24.42 10.12
C LEU A 83 33.93 -23.82 11.08
N GLU A 84 33.78 -24.36 12.29
CA GLU A 84 32.88 -23.82 13.31
C GLU A 84 33.19 -22.36 13.63
N ALA A 85 34.47 -22.04 13.85
CA ALA A 85 34.91 -20.66 14.08
C ALA A 85 34.60 -19.74 12.88
N SER A 86 34.84 -20.21 11.66
CA SER A 86 34.54 -19.45 10.44
C SER A 86 33.04 -19.20 10.25
N ILE A 87 32.20 -20.19 10.57
CA ILE A 87 30.73 -20.05 10.53
C ILE A 87 30.29 -19.03 11.57
N GLN A 88 30.76 -19.15 12.81
CA GLN A 88 30.41 -18.23 13.89
C GLN A 88 30.80 -16.78 13.56
N GLU A 89 32.01 -16.56 13.02
CA GLU A 89 32.45 -15.23 12.57
C GLU A 89 31.56 -14.69 11.43
N THR A 90 31.21 -15.54 10.46
CA THR A 90 30.35 -15.13 9.34
C THR A 90 28.94 -14.77 9.82
N THR A 91 28.37 -15.56 10.72
CA THR A 91 27.07 -15.30 11.33
C THR A 91 27.10 -13.99 12.11
N GLN A 92 28.12 -13.77 12.95
CA GLN A 92 28.23 -12.52 13.72
C GLN A 92 28.36 -11.29 12.80
N ASN A 93 29.17 -11.38 11.75
CA ASN A 93 29.32 -10.30 10.77
C ASN A 93 28.00 -9.99 10.03
N PHE A 94 27.23 -11.03 9.71
CA PHE A 94 25.90 -10.88 9.12
C PHE A 94 24.93 -10.19 10.10
N ASP A 95 24.86 -10.68 11.33
CA ASP A 95 23.99 -10.13 12.38
C ASP A 95 24.32 -8.66 12.67
N ASP A 96 25.60 -8.31 12.78
CA ASP A 96 26.05 -6.93 12.97
C ASP A 96 25.62 -6.02 11.81
N THR A 97 25.67 -6.53 10.58
CA THR A 97 25.25 -5.81 9.38
C THR A 97 23.74 -5.62 9.37
N LEU A 98 22.99 -6.66 9.74
CA LEU A 98 21.54 -6.62 9.84
C LEU A 98 21.07 -5.66 10.94
N CYS A 99 21.73 -5.63 12.10
CA CYS A 99 21.46 -4.67 13.17
C CYS A 99 21.72 -3.23 12.72
N LYS A 100 22.84 -2.95 12.04
CA LYS A 100 23.11 -1.60 11.48
C LYS A 100 22.07 -1.20 10.44
N LEU A 101 21.58 -2.14 9.64
CA LEU A 101 20.53 -1.90 8.66
C LEU A 101 19.19 -1.61 9.34
N SER A 102 18.82 -2.37 10.37
CA SER A 102 17.57 -2.18 11.11
C SER A 102 17.56 -0.83 11.85
N GLU A 103 18.67 -0.42 12.45
CA GLU A 103 18.81 0.90 13.05
C GLU A 103 18.62 2.03 12.03
N LYS A 104 19.20 1.88 10.83
CA LYS A 104 18.99 2.85 9.74
C LYS A 104 17.53 2.88 9.29
N LYS A 105 16.90 1.71 9.14
CA LYS A 105 15.47 1.60 8.80
C LYS A 105 14.61 2.39 9.79
N VAL A 106 14.78 2.13 11.08
CA VAL A 106 14.00 2.83 12.13
C VAL A 106 14.24 4.34 12.09
N LYS A 107 15.48 4.80 11.87
CA LYS A 107 15.79 6.23 11.74
C LYS A 107 15.09 6.87 10.53
N PHE A 108 15.10 6.20 9.38
CA PHE A 108 14.42 6.72 8.20
C PHE A 108 12.91 6.73 8.37
N GLU A 109 12.32 5.66 8.91
CA GLU A 109 10.89 5.59 9.22
C GLU A 109 10.47 6.71 10.18
N MET A 110 11.26 6.96 11.22
CA MET A 110 11.00 8.07 12.15
C MET A 110 10.93 9.42 11.43
N VAL A 111 11.88 9.71 10.53
CA VAL A 111 11.88 10.96 9.76
C VAL A 111 10.69 11.01 8.81
N ILE A 112 10.36 9.90 8.13
CA ILE A 112 9.18 9.82 7.25
C ILE A 112 7.91 10.14 8.04
N TYR A 113 7.69 9.48 9.18
CA TYR A 113 6.51 9.73 10.02
C TYR A 113 6.45 11.16 10.55
N GLN A 114 7.59 11.79 10.84
CA GLN A 114 7.64 13.20 11.22
C GLN A 114 7.19 14.12 10.07
N GLU A 115 7.63 13.86 8.84
CA GLU A 115 7.21 14.63 7.67
C GLU A 115 5.75 14.38 7.32
N GLU A 116 5.27 13.14 7.40
CA GLU A 116 3.86 12.80 7.23
C GLU A 116 2.97 13.57 8.22
N LEU A 117 3.37 13.63 9.50
CA LEU A 117 2.65 14.41 10.51
C LEU A 117 2.62 15.91 10.17
N LYS A 118 3.73 16.47 9.67
CA LYS A 118 3.77 17.88 9.24
C LYS A 118 2.82 18.13 8.07
N ILE A 119 2.78 17.22 7.10
CA ILE A 119 1.85 17.30 5.96
C ILE A 119 0.40 17.30 6.47
N VAL A 120 0.04 16.36 7.37
CA VAL A 120 -1.30 16.30 7.97
C VAL A 120 -1.66 17.59 8.71
N ASN A 121 -0.73 18.15 9.48
CA ASN A 121 -0.96 19.40 10.20
C ASN A 121 -1.15 20.60 9.27
N LEU A 122 -0.37 20.70 8.18
CA LEU A 122 -0.54 21.73 7.16
C LEU A 122 -1.88 21.63 6.47
N ILE A 123 -2.30 20.40 6.12
CA ILE A 123 -3.62 20.15 5.54
C ILE A 123 -4.72 20.60 6.51
N TYR A 124 -4.63 20.25 7.79
CA TYR A 124 -5.58 20.68 8.80
C TYR A 124 -5.66 22.22 8.92
N ALA A 125 -4.51 22.90 8.90
CA ALA A 125 -4.47 24.36 8.94
C ALA A 125 -5.14 24.99 7.71
N LEU A 126 -4.91 24.45 6.51
CA LEU A 126 -5.55 24.92 5.27
C LEU A 126 -7.08 24.71 5.30
N MET A 127 -7.56 23.58 5.82
CA MET A 127 -8.99 23.34 5.98
C MET A 127 -9.65 24.34 6.92
N LEU A 128 -8.98 24.63 8.04
CA LEU A 128 -9.48 25.58 9.03
C LEU A 128 -9.52 27.00 8.45
N ASP A 129 -8.51 27.40 7.66
CA ASP A 129 -8.51 28.68 6.96
C ASP A 129 -9.66 28.79 5.95
N GLU A 130 -9.91 27.74 5.17
CA GLU A 130 -11.02 27.70 4.20
C GLU A 130 -12.40 27.77 4.88
N GLU A 131 -12.59 27.09 6.01
CA GLU A 131 -13.80 27.18 6.83
C GLU A 131 -14.00 28.61 7.37
N LEU A 132 -12.93 29.22 7.92
CA LEU A 132 -12.96 30.59 8.43
C LEU A 132 -13.30 31.59 7.32
N ASN A 133 -12.67 31.46 6.15
CA ASN A 133 -12.94 32.29 4.97
C ASN A 133 -14.40 32.16 4.52
N THR A 134 -14.95 30.94 4.52
CA THR A 134 -16.35 30.69 4.18
C THR A 134 -17.30 31.36 5.18
N ARG A 135 -17.00 31.24 6.48
CA ARG A 135 -17.78 31.90 7.54
C ARG A 135 -17.69 33.41 7.45
N GLU A 136 -16.50 33.95 7.19
CA GLU A 136 -16.29 35.38 7.02
C GLU A 136 -17.07 35.91 5.81
N ALA A 137 -17.01 35.22 4.67
CA ALA A 137 -17.80 35.56 3.49
C ALA A 137 -19.31 35.54 3.81
N GLY A 138 -19.77 34.55 4.58
CA GLY A 138 -21.14 34.48 5.09
C GLY A 138 -21.54 35.72 5.92
N LEU A 139 -20.68 36.13 6.85
CA LEU A 139 -20.90 37.33 7.67
C LEU A 139 -20.87 38.62 6.85
N ARG A 140 -19.91 38.77 5.93
CA ARG A 140 -19.84 39.91 4.99
C ARG A 140 -21.11 40.02 4.17
N ASN A 141 -21.61 38.90 3.65
CA ASN A 141 -22.88 38.86 2.91
C ASN A 141 -24.07 39.24 3.81
N PHE A 142 -24.10 38.79 5.06
CA PHE A 142 -25.15 39.17 6.01
C PHE A 142 -25.15 40.68 6.31
N LEU A 143 -23.97 41.27 6.55
CA LEU A 143 -23.83 42.71 6.78
C LEU A 143 -24.25 43.52 5.54
N LEU A 144 -23.82 43.10 4.36
CA LEU A 144 -24.18 43.74 3.10
C LEU A 144 -25.70 43.65 2.84
N LYS A 145 -26.34 42.54 3.23
CA LYS A 145 -27.80 42.42 3.22
C LYS A 145 -28.45 43.42 4.17
N LYS A 146 -27.95 43.54 5.40
CA LYS A 146 -28.47 44.49 6.40
C LYS A 146 -28.33 45.96 5.97
N GLU A 147 -27.20 46.32 5.38
CA GLU A 147 -26.98 47.67 4.85
C GLU A 147 -27.94 47.98 3.69
N LYS A 148 -28.16 47.01 2.79
CA LYS A 148 -29.15 47.16 1.72
C LYS A 148 -30.57 47.28 2.23
N GLU A 149 -30.97 46.50 3.22
CA GLU A 149 -32.28 46.63 3.90
C GLU A 149 -32.45 48.07 4.42
N LYS A 150 -31.43 48.61 5.11
CA LYS A 150 -31.43 49.99 5.60
C LYS A 150 -31.49 51.03 4.47
N ASN A 151 -30.79 50.81 3.37
CA ASN A 151 -30.81 51.71 2.21
C ASN A 151 -32.17 51.70 1.49
N LEU A 152 -32.82 50.54 1.38
CA LEU A 152 -34.18 50.42 0.86
C LEU A 152 -35.19 51.12 1.77
N GLU A 153 -35.05 50.96 3.10
CA GLU A 153 -35.88 51.68 4.06
C GLU A 153 -35.71 53.21 3.92
N CYS A 154 -34.47 53.70 3.84
CA CYS A 154 -34.19 55.13 3.63
C CYS A 154 -34.69 55.64 2.26
N GLY A 155 -34.55 54.82 1.20
CA GLY A 155 -35.06 55.12 -0.14
C GLY A 155 -36.57 55.26 -0.15
N PHE A 156 -37.27 54.34 0.52
CA PHE A 156 -38.72 54.37 0.68
C PHE A 156 -39.18 55.65 1.40
N THR A 157 -38.55 56.02 2.52
CA THR A 157 -38.91 57.26 3.24
C THR A 157 -38.74 58.51 2.38
N LYS A 158 -37.76 58.52 1.45
CA LYS A 158 -37.56 59.62 0.50
C LYS A 158 -38.58 59.64 -0.64
N GLU A 159 -38.93 58.47 -1.17
CA GLU A 159 -39.85 58.31 -2.30
C GLU A 159 -41.31 58.69 -1.96
N PHE A 160 -41.69 58.55 -0.69
CA PHE A 160 -43.03 58.86 -0.19
C PHE A 160 -43.05 60.04 0.80
N ALA A 161 -42.08 60.96 0.69
CA ALA A 161 -41.99 62.14 1.54
C ALA A 161 -43.20 63.11 1.39
N ASP A 162 -43.97 62.95 0.32
CA ASP A 162 -45.22 63.66 0.01
C ASP A 162 -46.45 63.13 0.78
N VAL A 163 -46.34 61.97 1.44
CA VAL A 163 -47.44 61.32 2.17
C VAL A 163 -47.48 61.73 3.65
N PRO A 164 -48.66 61.97 4.25
CA PRO A 164 -48.79 62.23 5.68
C PRO A 164 -48.18 61.13 6.56
N ALA A 165 -47.53 61.52 7.66
CA ALA A 165 -46.73 60.61 8.50
C ALA A 165 -47.50 59.37 9.02
N ASN A 166 -48.78 59.53 9.38
CA ASN A 166 -49.63 58.43 9.84
C ASN A 166 -49.90 57.39 8.74
N LEU A 167 -50.06 57.82 7.50
CA LEU A 167 -50.26 56.93 6.34
C LEU A 167 -48.92 56.36 5.85
N LEU A 168 -47.82 57.10 6.00
CA LEU A 168 -46.47 56.64 5.67
C LEU A 168 -46.04 55.47 6.55
N ASP A 169 -46.34 55.52 7.86
CA ASP A 169 -46.05 54.43 8.80
C ASP A 169 -46.84 53.16 8.43
N GLU A 170 -48.12 53.30 8.07
CA GLU A 170 -48.98 52.20 7.63
C GLU A 170 -48.47 51.57 6.32
N LEU A 171 -48.09 52.39 5.33
CA LEU A 171 -47.47 51.93 4.09
C LEU A 171 -46.12 51.26 4.34
N PHE A 172 -45.33 51.74 5.31
CA PHE A 172 -44.04 51.13 5.64
C PHE A 172 -44.21 49.73 6.26
N GLN A 173 -45.23 49.51 7.09
CA GLN A 173 -45.57 48.16 7.58
C GLN A 173 -45.96 47.22 6.44
N LEU A 174 -46.78 47.70 5.50
CA LEU A 174 -47.15 46.94 4.30
C LEU A 174 -45.95 46.68 3.37
N TYR A 175 -44.94 47.55 3.36
CA TYR A 175 -43.70 47.41 2.59
C TYR A 175 -42.72 46.39 3.20
N LYS A 176 -42.81 46.18 4.53
CA LYS A 176 -42.03 45.15 5.26
C LYS A 176 -42.68 43.77 5.18
N HIS A 177 -43.99 43.71 4.98
CA HIS A 177 -44.72 42.46 4.88
C HIS A 177 -44.28 41.66 3.65
N ARG A 178 -43.76 40.45 3.87
CA ARG A 178 -43.36 39.54 2.80
C ARG A 178 -44.58 38.71 2.34
N PRO A 179 -44.67 38.36 1.04
CA PRO A 179 -45.61 37.34 0.61
C PRO A 179 -45.29 36.05 1.37
N LYS A 180 -46.34 35.35 1.82
CA LYS A 180 -46.20 33.99 2.32
C LYS A 180 -45.89 33.09 1.12
N ALA A 181 -44.64 33.09 0.69
CA ALA A 181 -44.19 32.05 -0.23
C ALA A 181 -44.42 30.71 0.48
N PRO A 182 -44.98 29.70 -0.19
CA PRO A 182 -44.93 28.36 0.34
C PRO A 182 -43.45 28.07 0.53
N VAL A 183 -43.04 27.96 1.79
CA VAL A 183 -41.76 27.37 2.13
C VAL A 183 -41.93 25.95 1.66
N THR A 184 -41.53 25.64 0.42
CA THR A 184 -41.02 24.33 0.13
C THR A 184 -39.84 24.22 1.09
N GLU A 185 -40.14 23.69 2.27
CA GLU A 185 -39.18 23.08 3.14
C GLU A 185 -38.58 21.99 2.26
N MET A 186 -37.61 22.39 1.43
CA MET A 186 -36.61 21.50 0.89
C MET A 186 -36.07 20.87 2.17
N LEU A 187 -36.60 19.69 2.48
CA LEU A 187 -36.18 18.88 3.60
C LEU A 187 -34.65 18.91 3.58
N LEU A 188 -34.08 19.64 4.54
CA LEU A 188 -32.66 19.61 4.86
C LEU A 188 -32.26 18.21 5.37
N ASP A 189 -33.22 17.29 5.48
CA ASP A 189 -33.08 15.99 6.11
C ASP A 189 -32.73 14.84 5.16
N THR A 190 -32.67 15.08 3.85
CA THR A 190 -32.19 14.03 2.94
C THR A 190 -30.69 14.20 2.71
N ALA A 191 -29.90 13.78 3.71
CA ALA A 191 -28.47 13.48 3.59
C ALA A 191 -28.19 12.27 2.66
N ASN A 192 -29.01 12.06 1.62
CA ASN A 192 -28.83 11.00 0.64
C ASN A 192 -28.17 11.58 -0.61
N PRO A 193 -26.88 11.26 -0.87
CA PRO A 193 -26.15 11.74 -2.04
C PRO A 193 -26.63 11.15 -3.38
N TYR A 194 -27.64 10.26 -3.38
CA TYR A 194 -28.24 9.63 -4.56
C TYR A 194 -29.73 9.95 -4.76
N GLY A 195 -30.31 10.82 -3.93
CA GLY A 195 -31.70 11.27 -4.14
C GLY A 195 -31.83 12.19 -5.35
N ASP A 196 -32.95 12.09 -6.07
CA ASP A 196 -33.27 12.98 -7.19
C ASP A 196 -33.06 14.44 -6.78
N CYS A 197 -32.22 15.17 -7.52
CA CYS A 197 -31.95 16.57 -7.27
C CYS A 197 -33.28 17.36 -7.27
N PRO A 198 -33.65 18.03 -6.17
CA PRO A 198 -34.79 18.94 -6.21
C PRO A 198 -34.34 20.18 -6.99
N GLY A 199 -34.77 20.25 -8.24
CA GLY A 199 -34.31 21.27 -9.18
C GLY A 199 -34.67 20.98 -10.63
N SER A 200 -35.86 20.41 -10.90
CA SER A 200 -36.36 20.37 -12.27
C SER A 200 -36.75 21.78 -12.72
N ALA A 201 -36.68 22.04 -14.03
CA ALA A 201 -37.10 23.33 -14.60
C ALA A 201 -38.60 23.61 -14.37
N GLU A 202 -39.39 22.55 -14.20
CA GLU A 202 -40.82 22.57 -13.87
C GLU A 202 -41.07 23.05 -12.43
N ASP A 203 -40.31 22.58 -11.43
CA ASP A 203 -40.43 23.04 -10.03
C ASP A 203 -40.18 24.56 -9.90
N TYR A 204 -39.29 25.09 -10.74
CA TYR A 204 -38.97 26.52 -10.79
C TYR A 204 -40.14 27.36 -11.32
N LYS A 205 -40.83 26.87 -12.37
CA LYS A 205 -42.00 27.55 -12.95
C LYS A 205 -43.17 27.57 -11.98
N ASP A 206 -43.40 26.49 -11.26
CA ASP A 206 -44.48 26.39 -10.28
C ASP A 206 -44.23 27.31 -9.08
N ALA A 207 -43.00 27.36 -8.56
CA ALA A 207 -42.62 28.29 -7.49
C ALA A 207 -42.73 29.77 -7.92
N LEU A 208 -42.42 30.09 -9.18
CA LEU A 208 -42.58 31.44 -9.72
C LEU A 208 -44.07 31.83 -9.82
N THR A 209 -44.91 30.90 -10.29
CA THR A 209 -46.35 31.11 -10.44
C THR A 209 -47.02 31.35 -9.08
N LEU A 210 -46.62 30.60 -8.05
CA LEU A 210 -47.13 30.78 -6.68
C LEU A 210 -46.70 32.12 -6.08
N LEU A 211 -45.47 32.57 -6.34
CA LEU A 211 -44.99 33.88 -5.89
C LEU A 211 -45.76 35.02 -6.56
N MET A 212 -46.00 34.94 -7.87
CA MET A 212 -46.75 35.95 -8.61
C MET A 212 -48.18 36.11 -8.07
N LYS A 213 -48.87 34.99 -7.80
CA LYS A 213 -50.20 35.01 -7.18
C LYS A 213 -50.21 35.68 -5.80
N ALA A 214 -49.23 35.36 -4.95
CA ALA A 214 -49.11 35.97 -3.63
C ALA A 214 -48.81 37.49 -3.69
N MET A 215 -48.10 37.95 -4.73
CA MET A 215 -47.88 39.39 -4.98
C MET A 215 -49.16 40.11 -5.42
N ASP A 216 -49.97 39.47 -6.26
CA ASP A 216 -51.25 40.02 -6.72
C ASP A 216 -52.26 40.14 -5.57
N GLU A 217 -52.30 39.15 -4.66
CA GLU A 217 -53.11 39.21 -3.44
C GLU A 217 -52.69 40.38 -2.53
N LEU A 218 -51.38 40.56 -2.31
CA LEU A 218 -50.88 41.66 -1.48
C LEU A 218 -51.18 43.05 -2.06
N ASP A 219 -51.13 43.19 -3.39
CA ASP A 219 -51.38 44.44 -4.11
C ASP A 219 -52.88 44.73 -4.34
N SER A 220 -53.77 43.86 -3.86
CA SER A 220 -55.22 44.05 -3.94
C SER A 220 -55.63 45.43 -3.41
N PRO A 221 -56.53 46.16 -4.11
CA PRO A 221 -57.02 47.47 -3.66
C PRO A 221 -57.76 47.39 -2.31
N GLU A 222 -58.14 46.20 -1.86
CA GLU A 222 -58.76 45.93 -0.56
C GLU A 222 -57.79 46.18 0.62
N HIS A 223 -56.48 46.10 0.39
CA HIS A 223 -55.46 46.35 1.41
C HIS A 223 -55.00 47.81 1.50
N ARG A 224 -55.63 48.70 0.74
CA ARG A 224 -55.25 50.11 0.67
C ARG A 224 -55.69 50.87 1.92
N PRO A 225 -54.81 51.66 2.56
CA PRO A 225 -55.18 52.50 3.69
C PRO A 225 -56.30 53.49 3.38
N ASN A 226 -57.21 53.66 4.33
CA ASN A 226 -58.34 54.58 4.21
C ASN A 226 -57.85 56.03 4.09
N GLY A 227 -58.19 56.70 2.99
CA GLY A 227 -57.78 58.09 2.73
C GLY A 227 -56.53 58.26 1.88
N LEU A 228 -55.90 57.18 1.42
CA LEU A 228 -54.79 57.23 0.48
C LEU A 228 -55.30 57.36 -0.96
N ASP A 229 -54.67 58.18 -1.81
CA ASP A 229 -55.03 58.30 -3.23
C ASP A 229 -54.61 57.08 -4.09
N LEU A 230 -55.31 56.84 -5.21
CA LEU A 230 -55.18 55.62 -6.00
C LEU A 230 -53.85 55.65 -6.75
N SER A 231 -53.43 56.83 -7.19
CA SER A 231 -52.15 57.02 -7.86
C SER A 231 -50.96 56.72 -6.92
N ILE A 232 -51.08 57.07 -5.64
CA ILE A 232 -50.07 56.80 -4.61
C ILE A 232 -50.03 55.30 -4.28
N TRP A 233 -51.19 54.63 -4.21
CA TRP A 233 -51.28 53.18 -4.04
C TRP A 233 -50.64 52.41 -5.19
N GLU A 234 -50.91 52.78 -6.44
CA GLU A 234 -50.27 52.13 -7.60
C GLU A 234 -48.75 52.37 -7.63
N ARG A 235 -48.29 53.56 -7.22
CA ARG A 235 -46.85 53.86 -7.06
C ARG A 235 -46.23 52.96 -5.98
N PHE A 236 -46.93 52.77 -4.87
CA PHE A 236 -46.53 51.86 -3.80
C PHE A 236 -46.45 50.39 -4.26
N CYS A 237 -47.46 49.87 -4.95
CA CYS A 237 -47.45 48.51 -5.49
C CYS A 237 -46.27 48.28 -6.46
N ARG A 238 -45.98 49.26 -7.33
CA ARG A 238 -44.80 49.22 -8.21
C ARG A 238 -43.49 49.20 -7.42
N ALA A 239 -43.33 50.05 -6.41
CA ALA A 239 -42.14 50.07 -5.56
C ALA A 239 -41.95 48.75 -4.78
N ARG A 240 -43.05 48.13 -4.30
CA ARG A 240 -43.04 46.83 -3.61
C ARG A 240 -42.67 45.68 -4.54
N ARG A 241 -43.21 45.64 -5.77
CA ARG A 241 -42.82 44.63 -6.79
C ARG A 241 -41.35 44.76 -7.18
N ASN A 242 -40.87 45.97 -7.44
CA ASN A 242 -39.47 46.23 -7.77
C ASN A 242 -38.51 45.80 -6.65
N LYS A 243 -38.89 45.99 -5.39
CA LYS A 243 -38.13 45.50 -4.23
C LYS A 243 -38.07 43.96 -4.23
N MET A 244 -39.22 43.31 -4.40
CA MET A 244 -39.35 41.85 -4.39
C MET A 244 -38.57 41.18 -5.52
N GLU A 245 -38.66 41.69 -6.74
CA GLU A 245 -37.91 41.18 -7.89
C GLU A 245 -36.40 41.32 -7.67
N ASN A 246 -35.94 42.45 -7.10
CA ASN A 246 -34.54 42.67 -6.79
C ASN A 246 -34.01 41.80 -5.64
N GLU A 247 -34.84 41.48 -4.65
CA GLU A 247 -34.46 40.62 -3.51
C GLU A 247 -34.48 39.12 -3.88
N GLU A 248 -35.54 38.63 -4.52
CA GLU A 248 -35.78 37.21 -4.77
C GLU A 248 -34.83 36.64 -5.84
N LEU A 249 -34.63 37.37 -6.95
CA LEU A 249 -33.76 36.94 -8.04
C LEU A 249 -32.30 36.83 -7.58
N LYS A 250 -31.86 37.74 -6.70
CA LYS A 250 -30.49 37.75 -6.16
C LYS A 250 -30.29 36.72 -5.05
N PHE A 251 -31.28 36.49 -4.20
CA PHE A 251 -31.22 35.47 -3.15
C PHE A 251 -31.20 34.05 -3.73
N ARG A 252 -32.00 33.79 -4.77
CA ARG A 252 -31.99 32.50 -5.50
C ARG A 252 -30.68 32.24 -6.22
N MET A 253 -30.15 33.22 -6.97
CA MET A 253 -28.85 33.08 -7.66
C MET A 253 -27.72 32.77 -6.68
N SER A 254 -27.65 33.54 -5.58
CA SER A 254 -26.59 33.42 -4.59
C SER A 254 -26.64 32.10 -3.81
N ARG A 255 -27.84 31.62 -3.43
CA ARG A 255 -28.02 30.34 -2.71
C ARG A 255 -27.68 29.13 -3.58
N CYS A 256 -28.12 29.11 -4.84
CA CYS A 256 -27.81 28.01 -5.75
C CYS A 256 -26.31 27.95 -6.08
N CYS A 257 -25.65 29.09 -6.26
CA CYS A 257 -24.20 29.13 -6.49
C CYS A 257 -23.42 28.67 -5.26
N LEU A 258 -23.76 29.17 -4.06
CA LEU A 258 -23.08 28.80 -2.82
C LEU A 258 -23.21 27.31 -2.49
N LEU A 259 -24.41 26.74 -2.61
CA LEU A 259 -24.64 25.33 -2.32
C LEU A 259 -23.88 24.42 -3.30
N ARG A 260 -23.86 24.79 -4.60
CA ARG A 260 -23.12 24.05 -5.63
C ARG A 260 -21.61 24.11 -5.40
N ILE A 261 -21.07 25.30 -5.10
CA ILE A 261 -19.64 25.48 -4.81
C ILE A 261 -19.25 24.69 -3.57
N TYR A 262 -20.01 24.82 -2.47
CA TYR A 262 -19.77 24.09 -1.23
C TYR A 262 -19.78 22.56 -1.42
N THR A 263 -20.75 22.05 -2.17
CA THR A 263 -20.86 20.61 -2.46
C THR A 263 -19.70 20.11 -3.32
N ILE A 264 -19.24 20.91 -4.29
CA ILE A 264 -18.08 20.56 -5.13
C ILE A 264 -16.81 20.54 -4.28
N LEU A 265 -16.61 21.56 -3.45
CA LEU A 265 -15.43 21.75 -2.62
C LEU A 265 -15.23 20.59 -1.62
N LEU A 266 -16.29 20.24 -0.88
CA LEU A 266 -16.30 19.11 0.05
C LEU A 266 -15.96 17.79 -0.65
N LYS A 267 -16.58 17.53 -1.80
CA LYS A 267 -16.33 16.32 -2.59
C LYS A 267 -14.89 16.25 -3.11
N SER A 268 -14.35 17.37 -3.60
CA SER A 268 -12.95 17.40 -4.06
C SER A 268 -11.96 17.19 -2.92
N LEU A 269 -12.26 17.68 -1.71
CA LEU A 269 -11.36 17.53 -0.56
C LEU A 269 -11.33 16.09 -0.04
N GLU A 270 -12.50 15.44 0.11
CA GLU A 270 -12.60 14.05 0.56
C GLU A 270 -11.93 13.07 -0.42
N VAL A 271 -12.08 13.29 -1.73
CA VAL A 271 -11.49 12.45 -2.76
C VAL A 271 -9.96 12.58 -2.78
N VAL A 272 -9.43 13.80 -2.64
CA VAL A 272 -7.98 14.03 -2.54
C VAL A 272 -7.41 13.40 -1.26
N PHE A 273 -8.13 13.48 -0.14
CA PHE A 273 -7.76 12.83 1.12
C PHE A 273 -7.61 11.31 0.98
N VAL A 274 -8.63 10.63 0.45
CA VAL A 274 -8.60 9.17 0.25
C VAL A 274 -7.49 8.78 -0.73
N PHE A 275 -7.33 9.53 -1.81
CA PHE A 275 -6.34 9.23 -2.85
C PHE A 275 -4.89 9.41 -2.37
N CYS A 276 -4.58 10.50 -1.67
CA CYS A 276 -3.25 10.73 -1.11
C CYS A 276 -2.92 9.71 -0.03
N HIS A 277 -3.85 9.44 0.89
CA HIS A 277 -3.66 8.42 1.92
C HIS A 277 -3.42 7.03 1.31
N PHE A 278 -4.21 6.63 0.32
CA PHE A 278 -4.05 5.34 -0.34
C PHE A 278 -2.71 5.21 -1.08
N ARG A 279 -2.28 6.25 -1.82
CA ARG A 279 -0.99 6.24 -2.52
C ARG A 279 0.19 6.11 -1.58
N VAL A 280 0.18 6.82 -0.45
CA VAL A 280 1.27 6.74 0.54
C VAL A 280 1.33 5.35 1.18
N GLN A 281 0.17 4.77 1.52
CA GLN A 281 0.05 3.39 2.00
C GLN A 281 0.56 2.35 1.00
N GLU A 282 0.21 2.51 -0.28
CA GLU A 282 0.61 1.57 -1.34
C GLU A 282 2.13 1.57 -1.55
N GLU A 283 2.74 2.75 -1.63
CA GLU A 283 4.19 2.88 -1.79
C GLU A 283 4.94 2.35 -0.56
N LYS A 284 4.40 2.58 0.65
CA LYS A 284 4.90 1.96 1.88
C LYS A 284 4.88 0.43 1.81
N MET A 285 3.74 -0.16 1.43
CA MET A 285 3.61 -1.62 1.32
C MET A 285 4.55 -2.23 0.27
N LYS A 286 4.73 -1.58 -0.88
CA LYS A 286 5.66 -2.05 -1.92
C LYS A 286 7.10 -2.12 -1.40
N LEU A 287 7.53 -1.12 -0.62
CA LEU A 287 8.89 -1.04 -0.08
C LEU A 287 9.11 -1.95 1.12
N GLU A 288 8.08 -2.19 1.95
CA GLU A 288 8.17 -3.09 3.11
C GLU A 288 8.10 -4.58 2.73
N LEU A 289 7.33 -4.96 1.70
CA LEU A 289 7.00 -6.35 1.41
C LEU A 289 7.74 -6.95 0.20
N ASN A 290 8.22 -6.16 -0.77
CA ASN A 290 8.89 -6.67 -1.97
C ASN A 290 10.43 -6.60 -1.88
N LEU A 291 11.00 -7.20 -0.84
CA LEU A 291 12.45 -7.33 -0.72
C LEU A 291 12.92 -8.60 -1.46
N THR A 292 13.53 -8.43 -2.64
CA THR A 292 14.24 -9.53 -3.31
C THR A 292 15.64 -9.67 -2.72
N ILE A 293 15.87 -10.74 -1.96
CA ILE A 293 17.17 -11.06 -1.36
C ILE A 293 17.80 -12.20 -2.17
N GLN A 294 18.94 -11.94 -2.80
CA GLN A 294 19.71 -12.95 -3.53
C GLN A 294 20.70 -13.63 -2.58
N PHE A 295 20.55 -14.93 -2.37
CA PHE A 295 21.53 -15.74 -1.66
C PHE A 295 22.52 -16.35 -2.65
N LEU A 296 23.81 -16.10 -2.46
CA LEU A 296 24.88 -16.71 -3.24
C LEU A 296 25.53 -17.83 -2.39
N LEU A 297 25.03 -19.06 -2.53
CA LEU A 297 25.54 -20.22 -1.81
C LEU A 297 26.69 -20.88 -2.60
N LYS A 298 27.70 -21.42 -1.90
CA LYS A 298 28.78 -22.17 -2.54
C LYS A 298 28.32 -23.60 -2.86
N GLN A 299 28.84 -24.16 -3.95
CA GLN A 299 28.58 -25.54 -4.38
C GLN A 299 28.92 -26.52 -3.24
N GLY A 300 27.98 -27.43 -2.91
CA GLY A 300 28.11 -28.43 -1.82
C GLY A 300 27.29 -28.14 -0.55
N GLN A 301 26.69 -26.95 -0.39
CA GLN A 301 25.83 -26.62 0.78
C GLN A 301 24.33 -26.89 0.56
N VAL A 302 23.96 -27.50 -0.58
CA VAL A 302 22.57 -27.79 -1.00
C VAL A 302 22.35 -29.30 -1.23
N GLU A 303 23.34 -30.13 -0.89
CA GLU A 303 23.21 -31.58 -1.07
C GLU A 303 22.55 -32.17 0.17
N LEU A 304 21.23 -32.38 0.09
CA LEU A 304 20.55 -33.36 0.94
C LEU A 304 21.07 -34.75 0.54
N GLU A 305 21.43 -35.60 1.51
CA GLU A 305 21.69 -37.02 1.23
C GLU A 305 20.43 -37.61 0.58
N SER A 306 20.46 -37.82 -0.73
CA SER A 306 19.33 -38.42 -1.46
C SER A 306 19.27 -39.90 -1.10
N THR A 307 18.60 -40.25 -0.02
CA THR A 307 18.49 -41.66 0.39
C THR A 307 17.48 -42.45 -0.42
N GLU A 308 16.68 -41.83 -1.29
CA GLU A 308 15.78 -42.57 -2.18
C GLU A 308 15.73 -41.88 -3.55
N ILE A 309 15.96 -42.65 -4.62
CA ILE A 309 15.73 -42.20 -6.00
C ILE A 309 14.22 -41.92 -6.11
N PRO A 310 13.78 -40.69 -6.40
CA PRO A 310 12.36 -40.38 -6.56
C PRO A 310 11.74 -41.26 -7.66
N ASP A 311 10.51 -41.71 -7.46
CA ASP A 311 9.77 -42.45 -8.50
C ASP A 311 9.52 -41.53 -9.71
N TYR A 312 10.19 -41.84 -10.83
CA TYR A 312 10.12 -41.08 -12.08
C TYR A 312 9.09 -41.65 -13.07
N THR A 313 8.16 -42.51 -12.62
CA THR A 313 7.16 -43.14 -13.49
C THR A 313 6.29 -42.11 -14.24
N ASP A 314 6.04 -40.94 -13.62
CA ASP A 314 5.28 -39.83 -14.21
C ASP A 314 6.17 -38.69 -14.76
N ALA A 315 7.50 -38.88 -14.82
CA ALA A 315 8.43 -37.84 -15.26
C ALA A 315 8.65 -37.88 -16.78
N LEU A 316 8.53 -36.72 -17.42
CA LEU A 316 8.86 -36.53 -18.83
C LEU A 316 10.30 -36.01 -18.96
N LEU A 317 11.17 -36.78 -19.61
CA LEU A 317 12.53 -36.34 -19.91
C LEU A 317 12.50 -35.30 -21.04
N ILE A 318 12.75 -34.04 -20.70
CA ILE A 318 12.86 -32.96 -21.68
C ILE A 318 14.34 -32.70 -21.96
N ASN A 319 14.73 -32.73 -23.23
CA ASN A 319 16.09 -32.41 -23.62
C ASN A 319 16.40 -30.93 -23.32
N LYS A 320 17.54 -30.67 -22.68
CA LYS A 320 18.01 -29.32 -22.32
C LYS A 320 18.00 -28.35 -23.51
N SER A 321 18.28 -28.84 -24.72
CA SER A 321 18.27 -28.03 -25.94
C SER A 321 16.92 -27.37 -26.20
N ILE A 322 15.81 -28.07 -25.89
CA ILE A 322 14.45 -27.56 -26.09
C ILE A 322 14.19 -26.37 -25.16
N ILE A 323 14.64 -26.47 -23.90
CA ILE A 323 14.49 -25.40 -22.91
C ILE A 323 15.33 -24.18 -23.32
N GLU A 324 16.57 -24.41 -23.77
CA GLU A 324 17.47 -23.35 -24.22
C GLU A 324 16.95 -22.63 -25.46
N GLU A 325 16.41 -23.36 -26.45
CA GLU A 325 15.76 -22.78 -27.63
C GLU A 325 14.53 -21.94 -27.27
N LEU A 326 13.70 -22.43 -26.34
CA LEU A 326 12.51 -21.71 -25.88
C LEU A 326 12.89 -20.40 -25.16
N ASN A 327 13.91 -20.46 -24.31
CA ASN A 327 14.43 -19.29 -23.59
C ASN A 327 15.02 -18.26 -24.57
N CYS A 328 15.76 -18.69 -25.59
CA CYS A 328 16.25 -17.82 -26.65
C CYS A 328 15.09 -17.15 -27.42
N SER A 329 14.01 -17.89 -27.71
CA SER A 329 12.82 -17.36 -28.36
C SER A 329 12.09 -16.31 -27.51
N ILE A 330 11.94 -16.58 -26.20
CA ILE A 330 11.33 -15.65 -25.23
C ILE A 330 12.16 -14.37 -25.14
N MET A 331 13.48 -14.48 -24.99
CA MET A 331 14.38 -13.32 -24.91
C MET A 331 14.29 -12.47 -26.17
N THR A 332 14.23 -13.10 -27.34
CA THR A 332 14.09 -12.40 -28.63
C THR A 332 12.75 -11.65 -28.71
N LYS A 333 11.64 -12.26 -28.26
CA LYS A 333 10.32 -11.61 -28.20
C LYS A 333 10.28 -10.44 -27.21
N ILE A 334 10.94 -10.57 -26.05
CA ILE A 334 11.00 -9.49 -25.05
C ILE A 334 11.81 -8.30 -25.59
N LEU A 335 12.93 -8.58 -26.27
CA LEU A 335 13.77 -7.54 -26.88
C LEU A 335 13.08 -6.86 -28.06
N SER A 336 12.32 -7.58 -28.88
CA SER A 336 11.53 -6.95 -29.96
C SER A 336 10.39 -6.08 -29.44
N PHE A 337 9.74 -6.47 -28.34
CA PHE A 337 8.70 -5.67 -27.68
C PHE A 337 9.26 -4.40 -27.02
N ARG A 338 10.50 -4.44 -26.53
CA ARG A 338 11.18 -3.24 -26.01
C ARG A 338 11.67 -2.31 -27.13
N GLY A 339 12.03 -2.85 -28.30
CA GLY A 339 12.44 -2.06 -29.47
C GLY A 339 11.29 -1.30 -30.14
N SER A 340 10.06 -1.82 -30.11
CA SER A 340 8.88 -1.12 -30.68
C SER A 340 8.34 0.01 -29.79
N ALA A 341 8.68 0.03 -28.49
CA ALA A 341 8.29 1.09 -27.56
C ALA A 341 9.20 2.33 -27.60
N PHE A 342 10.31 2.28 -28.33
CA PHE A 342 11.26 3.38 -28.54
C PHE A 342 11.55 3.58 -30.03
N SER A 343 10.51 3.81 -30.84
CA SER A 343 10.69 4.51 -32.12
C SER A 343 10.34 5.99 -31.90
N PRO A 344 11.29 6.93 -31.96
CA PRO A 344 10.97 8.35 -31.95
C PRO A 344 10.23 8.67 -33.25
N VAL A 345 9.11 9.41 -33.12
CA VAL A 345 8.47 10.14 -34.23
C VAL A 345 9.40 11.24 -34.70
#